data_AF-A0A5P9GL50-F1
#
_entry.id   AF-A0A5P9GL50-F1
#
_cell.length_a   1.000
_cell.length_b   1.000
_cell.length_c   1.000
_cell.angle_alpha   90.00
_cell.angle_beta   90.00
_cell.angle_gamma   90.00
#
_symmetry.space_group_name_H-M   'P 1'
#
loop_
_entity.id
_entity.type
_entity.pdbx_description
1 polymer ?
#
loop_
_entity_poly.entity_id
_entity_poly.type
_entity_poly.pdbx_seq_one_letter_code
_entity_poly.pdbx_strand_id
1 'polypeptide(L)'
;MRMLLSVTIATVVIAIGLLFAFNGAISVHFYIAVALGIAFTMLLGGGLMGLVFLSNGTGHDESVDNRLPSADELFGDKDDDNENWRR
;
A
#
# COMPACT_ATOMS: atom_id res chain seq x y z
N MET A 1 -0.95 -0.24 -15.71
CA MET A 1 -1.49 -1.62 -15.81
C MET A 1 -0.79 -2.49 -16.85
N ARG A 2 -0.48 -1.99 -18.07
CA ARG A 2 0.18 -2.80 -19.13
C ARG A 2 1.49 -3.44 -18.69
N MET A 3 2.35 -2.71 -17.97
CA MET A 3 3.61 -3.23 -17.42
C MET A 3 3.40 -4.38 -16.44
N LEU A 4 2.48 -4.23 -15.49
CA LEU A 4 2.16 -5.28 -14.51
C LEU A 4 1.63 -6.54 -15.20
N LEU A 5 0.75 -6.38 -16.19
CA LEU A 5 0.26 -7.51 -16.99
C LEU A 5 1.40 -8.23 -17.73
N SER A 6 2.32 -7.49 -18.36
CA SER A 6 3.48 -8.08 -19.03
C SER A 6 4.39 -8.84 -18.06
N VAL A 7 4.66 -8.29 -16.88
CA VAL A 7 5.47 -8.95 -15.83
C VAL A 7 4.77 -10.20 -15.30
N THR A 8 3.46 -10.16 -15.09
CA THR A 8 2.69 -11.34 -14.65
C THR A 8 2.76 -12.45 -15.67
N ILE A 9 2.54 -12.15 -16.96
CA ILE A 9 2.65 -13.16 -18.03
C ILE A 9 4.05 -13.74 -18.09
N ALA A 10 5.09 -12.89 -18.06
CA ALA A 10 6.48 -13.34 -18.06
C ALA A 10 6.77 -14.27 -16.87
N THR A 11 6.33 -13.89 -15.67
CA THR A 11 6.48 -14.70 -14.45
C THR A 11 5.78 -16.06 -14.58
N VAL A 12 4.54 -16.09 -15.08
CA VAL A 12 3.78 -17.34 -15.28
C VAL A 12 4.48 -18.26 -16.29
N VAL A 13 4.93 -17.71 -17.43
CA VAL A 13 5.63 -18.48 -18.45
C VAL A 13 6.94 -19.05 -17.92
N ILE A 14 7.72 -18.24 -17.19
CA ILE A 14 8.97 -18.69 -16.56
C ILE A 14 8.68 -19.78 -15.52
N ALA A 15 7.70 -19.60 -14.64
CA ALA A 15 7.36 -20.56 -13.61
C ALA A 15 6.92 -21.92 -14.19
N ILE A 16 6.04 -21.90 -15.21
CA ILE A 16 5.61 -23.13 -15.90
C ILE A 16 6.78 -23.78 -16.64
N GLY A 17 7.60 -22.99 -17.33
CA GLY A 17 8.78 -23.48 -18.05
C GLY A 17 9.79 -24.17 -17.12
N LEU A 18 10.07 -23.57 -15.96
CA LEU A 18 10.93 -24.17 -14.93
C LEU A 18 10.29 -25.44 -14.35
N LEU A 19 9.00 -25.41 -14.02
CA LEU A 19 8.31 -26.58 -13.50
C LEU A 19 8.38 -27.76 -14.47
N PHE A 20 8.15 -27.50 -15.75
CA PHE A 20 8.23 -28.51 -16.80
C PHE A 20 9.66 -29.04 -16.98
N ALA A 21 10.67 -28.15 -16.97
CA ALA A 21 12.07 -28.55 -17.14
C ALA A 21 12.58 -29.45 -16.01
N PHE A 22 12.19 -29.20 -14.76
CA PHE A 22 12.71 -29.95 -13.61
C PHE A 22 11.86 -31.15 -13.21
N ASN A 23 10.55 -31.12 -13.44
CA ASN A 23 9.64 -32.18 -12.97
C ASN A 23 9.02 -33.01 -14.10
N GLY A 24 9.33 -32.70 -15.37
CA GLY A 24 8.72 -33.36 -16.52
C GLY A 24 7.24 -33.00 -16.66
N ALA A 25 6.43 -33.91 -17.20
CA ALA A 25 4.99 -33.74 -17.38
C ALA A 25 4.21 -34.33 -16.19
N ILE A 26 3.97 -33.52 -15.16
CA ILE A 26 3.07 -33.86 -14.04
C ILE A 26 1.59 -33.71 -14.50
N SER A 27 0.63 -34.00 -13.61
CA SER A 27 -0.79 -33.71 -13.78
C SER A 27 -1.05 -32.26 -14.24
N VAL A 28 -1.89 -32.12 -15.25
CA VAL A 28 -2.31 -30.82 -15.81
C VAL A 28 -2.90 -29.89 -14.76
N HIS A 29 -3.63 -30.44 -13.78
CA HIS A 29 -4.23 -29.68 -12.68
C HIS A 29 -3.19 -28.90 -11.87
N PHE A 30 -1.98 -29.44 -11.72
CA PHE A 30 -0.91 -28.79 -10.99
C PHE A 30 -0.43 -27.51 -11.70
N TYR A 31 -0.20 -27.57 -13.01
CA TYR A 31 0.20 -26.39 -13.79
C TYR A 31 -0.86 -25.31 -13.79
N ILE A 32 -2.14 -25.70 -13.91
CA ILE A 32 -3.27 -24.76 -13.87
C ILE A 32 -3.35 -24.10 -12.49
N ALA A 33 -3.23 -24.87 -11.41
CA ALA A 33 -3.27 -24.34 -10.05
C ALA A 33 -2.14 -23.33 -9.78
N VAL A 34 -0.91 -23.64 -10.22
CA VAL A 34 0.24 -22.73 -10.09
C VAL A 34 0.03 -21.46 -10.92
N ALA A 35 -0.39 -21.59 -12.18
CA ALA A 35 -0.64 -20.43 -13.05
C ALA A 35 -1.73 -19.52 -12.47
N LEU A 36 -2.84 -20.09 -12.01
CA LEU A 36 -3.91 -19.35 -11.35
C LEU A 36 -3.43 -18.70 -10.05
N GLY A 37 -2.66 -19.41 -9.23
CA GLY A 37 -2.11 -18.86 -7.99
C GLY A 37 -1.24 -17.62 -8.23
N ILE A 38 -0.31 -17.70 -9.19
CA ILE A 38 0.55 -16.57 -9.56
C ILE A 38 -0.27 -15.42 -10.14
N ALA A 39 -1.18 -15.70 -11.07
CA ALA A 39 -2.01 -14.66 -11.68
C ALA A 39 -2.92 -13.96 -10.65
N PHE A 40 -3.52 -14.73 -9.74
CA PHE A 40 -4.41 -14.21 -8.71
C PHE A 40 -3.66 -13.35 -7.68
N THR A 41 -2.49 -13.79 -7.23
CA THR A 41 -1.66 -12.99 -6.30
C THR A 41 -1.19 -11.67 -6.94
N MET A 42 -0.79 -11.69 -8.21
CA MET A 42 -0.44 -10.48 -8.96
C MET A 42 -1.64 -9.55 -9.16
N LEU A 43 -2.83 -10.10 -9.44
CA LEU A 43 -4.07 -9.33 -9.57
C LEU A 43 -4.44 -8.66 -8.23
N LEU A 44 -4.36 -9.40 -7.12
CA LEU A 44 -4.58 -8.84 -5.79
C LEU A 44 -3.55 -7.76 -5.47
N GLY A 45 -2.26 -8.01 -5.69
CA GLY A 45 -1.20 -7.02 -5.44
C GLY A 45 -1.39 -5.74 -6.25
N GLY A 46 -1.70 -5.88 -7.54
CA GLY A 46 -2.00 -4.74 -8.42
C GLY A 46 -3.29 -4.00 -8.03
N GLY A 47 -4.33 -4.74 -7.65
CA GLY A 47 -5.59 -4.19 -7.16
C GLY A 47 -5.42 -3.42 -5.86
N LEU A 48 -4.69 -3.98 -4.90
CA LEU A 48 -4.36 -3.32 -3.62
C LEU A 48 -3.57 -2.03 -3.85
N MET A 49 -2.54 -2.05 -4.71
CA MET A 49 -1.83 -0.82 -5.07
C MET A 49 -2.76 0.23 -5.70
N GLY A 50 -3.65 -0.20 -6.59
CA GLY A 50 -4.67 0.69 -7.16
C GLY A 50 -5.59 1.32 -6.11
N LEU A 51 -6.05 0.52 -5.14
CA LEU A 51 -6.86 1.00 -4.02
C LEU A 51 -6.10 1.96 -3.12
N VAL A 52 -4.81 1.71 -2.84
CA VAL A 52 -3.96 2.64 -2.06
C VAL A 52 -3.86 4.00 -2.75
N PHE A 53 -3.65 4.03 -4.07
CA PHE A 53 -3.61 5.29 -4.80
C PHE A 53 -4.97 6.00 -4.82
N LEU A 54 -6.07 5.26 -4.91
CA LEU A 54 -7.40 5.84 -4.78
C LEU A 54 -7.64 6.38 -3.37
N SER A 55 -7.16 5.67 -2.33
CA SER A 55 -7.30 6.07 -0.93
C SER A 55 -6.58 7.38 -0.62
N ASN A 56 -5.36 7.57 -1.14
CA ASN A 56 -4.63 8.84 -0.97
C ASN A 56 -5.23 9.98 -1.84
N GLY A 57 -5.89 9.65 -2.95
CA GLY A 57 -6.47 10.66 -3.85
C GLY A 57 -7.83 11.20 -3.42
N THR A 58 -8.52 10.57 -2.47
CA THR A 58 -9.88 10.95 -2.05
C THR A 58 -9.94 11.97 -0.91
N GLY A 59 -8.79 12.44 -0.40
CA GLY A 59 -8.71 13.47 0.66
C GLY A 59 -9.29 13.01 2.01
N HIS A 60 -9.48 11.70 2.19
CA HIS A 60 -10.02 11.12 3.41
C HIS A 60 -9.02 11.25 4.58
N ASP A 61 -7.73 11.18 4.27
CA ASP A 61 -6.60 11.44 5.17
C ASP A 61 -6.43 12.93 5.49
N GLU A 62 -6.74 13.83 4.56
CA GLU A 62 -6.71 15.28 4.77
C GLU A 62 -7.88 15.79 5.65
N SER A 63 -8.98 15.04 5.73
CA SER A 63 -10.18 15.42 6.49
C SER A 63 -10.07 15.23 8.01
N VAL A 64 -8.92 14.75 8.51
CA VAL A 64 -8.65 14.69 9.95
C VAL A 64 -8.42 16.11 10.47
N ASP A 65 -9.46 16.68 11.08
CA ASP A 65 -9.42 17.95 11.79
C ASP A 65 -8.44 17.85 12.98
N ASN A 66 -7.22 18.37 12.80
CA ASN A 66 -6.19 18.45 13.82
C ASN A 66 -6.52 19.55 14.86
N ARG A 67 -7.66 19.41 15.56
CA ARG A 67 -8.00 20.25 16.74
C ARG A 67 -7.20 19.86 17.99
N LEU A 68 -5.98 19.37 17.81
CA LEU A 68 -5.06 19.22 18.92
C LEU A 68 -4.49 20.62 19.20
N PRO A 69 -4.53 21.07 20.47
CA PRO A 69 -3.87 22.31 20.85
C PRO A 69 -2.42 22.27 20.37
N SER A 70 -1.98 23.35 19.71
CA SER A 70 -0.60 23.46 19.28
C SER A 70 0.33 23.37 20.51
N ALA A 71 1.55 22.86 20.35
CA ALA A 71 2.50 22.75 21.47
C ALA A 71 2.72 24.10 22.18
N ASP A 72 2.59 25.20 21.43
CA ASP A 72 2.68 26.56 21.93
C ASP A 72 1.49 26.96 22.83
N GLU A 73 0.29 26.41 22.62
CA GLU A 73 -0.86 26.58 23.54
C GLU A 73 -0.72 25.71 24.80
N LEU A 74 -0.08 24.55 24.71
CA LEU A 74 0.10 23.61 25.84
C LEU A 74 1.27 24.00 26.74
N PHE A 75 2.34 24.54 26.19
CA PHE A 75 3.59 24.86 26.89
C PHE A 75 3.95 26.35 26.85
N GLY A 76 3.08 27.21 26.30
CA GLY A 76 3.24 28.65 26.34
C GLY A 76 3.28 29.12 27.79
N ASP A 77 4.47 29.48 28.25
CA ASP A 77 4.70 30.06 29.56
C ASP A 77 3.83 31.32 29.66
N LYS A 78 2.92 31.34 30.64
CA LYS A 78 2.15 32.55 30.93
C LYS A 78 3.12 33.47 31.67
N ASP A 79 3.79 34.33 30.92
CA ASP A 79 4.46 35.49 31.48
C ASP A 79 3.39 36.34 32.19
N ASP A 80 3.28 36.14 33.49
CA ASP A 80 2.35 36.80 34.39
C ASP A 80 2.85 38.24 34.61
N ASP A 81 2.52 39.12 33.65
CA ASP A 81 2.77 40.55 33.68
C ASP A 81 1.86 41.26 34.69
N ASN A 82 2.14 40.98 35.97
CA ASN A 82 1.66 41.72 37.12
C ASN A 82 2.29 43.13 37.18
N GLU A 83 2.00 43.97 36.19
CA GLU A 83 2.57 45.33 36.06
C GLU A 83 1.73 46.41 36.79
N ASN A 84 1.23 46.10 38.00
CA ASN A 84 0.40 47.01 38.80
C ASN A 84 0.90 47.25 40.24
N TRP A 85 2.21 47.27 40.46
CA TRP A 85 2.79 47.60 41.78
C TRP A 85 3.52 48.95 41.82
N ARG A 86 3.50 49.73 40.72
CA ARG A 86 4.26 50.99 40.57
C ARG A 86 3.41 52.26 40.40
N ARG A 87 2.12 52.25 40.73
CA ARG A 87 1.29 53.46 40.77
C ARG A 87 0.81 53.76 42.18
#